data_AF-A0A6B3DSD6-F1
#
_entry.id   AF-A0A6B3DSD6-F1
#
_cell.length_a   1.000
_cell.length_b   1.000
_cell.length_c   1.000
_cell.angle_alpha   90.00
_cell.angle_beta   90.00
_cell.angle_gamma   90.00
#
_symmetry.space_group_name_H-M   'P 1'
#
loop_
_entity.id
_entity.type
_entity.pdbx_description
1 polymer ?
#
loop_
_entity_poly.entity_id
_entity_poly.type
_entity_poly.pdbx_seq_one_letter_code
_entity_poly.pdbx_strand_id
1 'polypeptide(L)'
;MFPPSPRRPGRRTATGEDRAPWRALRHTGMRWWSAANLVSNAGTWMQLTAQNLLVLHLTGSAAATGLSLSVQAAPGLLFGVLGGSVVDAWPRRLTATVSQALLALVGFLTAALVLTGQLTVPVLMALGAVTGLVATVDAPACALLGNDLVPPKDVPSSIALGSVVSGAGRVGGTALAGVVVSWWGPGAAYVANGVSFLAVAAVIPFLRPHPAAAEQAPASRTVRERTAPRTAGPA
;
A
#
# COMPACT_ATOMS: atom_id res chain seq x y z
N MET A 1 -43.87 27.00 -26.48
CA MET A 1 -43.53 25.65 -26.95
C MET A 1 -42.09 25.37 -26.57
N PHE A 2 -41.86 24.69 -25.43
CA PHE A 2 -40.51 24.39 -24.94
C PHE A 2 -39.97 23.11 -25.61
N PRO A 3 -38.69 23.04 -26.01
CA PRO A 3 -38.12 21.82 -26.55
C PRO A 3 -38.02 20.74 -25.46
N PRO A 4 -38.22 19.46 -25.81
CA PRO A 4 -38.06 18.36 -24.87
C PRO A 4 -36.61 18.27 -24.38
N SER A 5 -36.44 18.16 -23.07
CA SER A 5 -35.13 18.01 -22.43
C SER A 5 -34.47 16.69 -22.83
N PRO A 6 -33.14 16.68 -23.08
CA PRO A 6 -32.43 15.46 -23.42
C PRO A 6 -32.46 14.48 -22.23
N ARG A 7 -32.93 13.26 -22.50
CA ARG A 7 -32.95 12.16 -21.52
C ARG A 7 -31.51 11.89 -21.06
N ARG A 8 -31.23 12.10 -19.77
CA ARG A 8 -29.97 11.68 -19.16
C ARG A 8 -29.80 10.17 -19.35
N PRO A 9 -28.65 9.67 -19.84
CA PRO A 9 -28.43 8.24 -19.95
C PRO A 9 -28.58 7.60 -18.57
N GLY A 10 -29.42 6.58 -18.48
CA GLY A 10 -29.72 5.87 -17.25
C GLY A 10 -28.43 5.39 -16.59
N ARG A 11 -28.23 5.79 -15.34
CA ARG A 11 -27.14 5.34 -14.48
C ARG A 11 -27.33 3.83 -14.30
N ARG A 12 -26.70 3.01 -15.15
CA ARG A 12 -26.69 1.55 -15.01
C ARG A 12 -26.21 1.25 -13.60
N THR A 13 -27.12 0.82 -12.73
CA THR A 13 -26.77 0.27 -11.43
C THR A 13 -25.94 -0.96 -11.71
N ALA A 14 -24.62 -0.85 -11.49
CA ALA A 14 -23.68 -1.94 -11.61
C ALA A 14 -24.24 -3.14 -10.84
N THR A 15 -24.54 -4.23 -11.54
CA THR A 15 -25.09 -5.45 -10.92
C THR A 15 -24.02 -6.04 -10.01
N GLY A 16 -24.38 -6.90 -9.05
CA GLY A 16 -23.42 -7.51 -8.10
C GLY A 16 -22.24 -8.21 -8.79
N GLU A 17 -22.42 -8.67 -10.03
CA GLU A 17 -21.38 -9.25 -10.88
C GLU A 17 -20.29 -8.25 -11.33
N ASP A 18 -20.60 -6.95 -11.43
CA ASP A 18 -19.65 -5.91 -11.79
C ASP A 18 -18.61 -5.64 -10.68
N ARG A 19 -18.87 -6.12 -9.44
CA ARG A 19 -17.96 -5.96 -8.29
C ARG A 19 -17.25 -7.24 -7.88
N ALA A 20 -17.46 -8.36 -8.58
CA ALA A 20 -16.85 -9.63 -8.23
C ALA A 20 -15.31 -9.50 -8.22
N PRO A 21 -14.59 -9.80 -7.11
CA PRO A 21 -13.13 -9.59 -6.99
C PRO A 21 -12.33 -10.33 -8.08
N TRP A 22 -12.84 -11.46 -8.54
CA TRP A 22 -12.19 -12.36 -9.48
C TRP A 22 -12.09 -11.79 -10.90
N ARG A 23 -12.91 -10.78 -11.23
CA ARG A 23 -12.93 -10.18 -12.57
C ARG A 23 -11.64 -9.44 -12.88
N ALA A 24 -11.03 -8.77 -11.89
CA ALA A 24 -9.73 -8.14 -12.02
C ALA A 24 -8.59 -9.14 -12.32
N LEU A 25 -8.70 -10.40 -11.89
CA LEU A 25 -7.72 -11.47 -12.16
C LEU A 25 -7.67 -11.90 -13.63
N ARG A 26 -8.60 -11.44 -14.49
CA ARG A 26 -8.51 -11.64 -15.94
C ARG A 26 -7.31 -10.92 -16.56
N HIS A 27 -6.78 -9.90 -15.88
CA HIS A 27 -5.65 -9.11 -16.34
C HIS A 27 -4.34 -9.68 -15.77
N THR A 28 -3.40 -10.07 -16.63
CA THR A 28 -2.14 -10.72 -16.21
C THR A 28 -1.33 -9.87 -15.23
N GLY A 29 -1.29 -8.55 -15.43
CA GLY A 29 -0.62 -7.63 -14.50
C GLY A 29 -1.22 -7.69 -13.10
N MET A 30 -2.55 -7.75 -13.00
CA MET A 30 -3.25 -7.85 -11.72
C MET A 30 -2.98 -9.18 -11.01
N ARG A 31 -2.82 -10.30 -11.74
CA ARG A 31 -2.51 -11.61 -11.15
C ARG A 31 -1.17 -11.59 -10.43
N TRP A 32 -0.12 -11.09 -11.09
CA TRP A 32 1.21 -10.94 -10.51
C TRP A 32 1.21 -9.95 -9.35
N TRP A 33 0.53 -8.82 -9.51
CA TRP A 33 0.39 -7.81 -8.47
C TRP A 33 -0.29 -8.37 -7.22
N SER A 34 -1.39 -9.10 -7.38
CA SER A 34 -2.14 -9.70 -6.27
C SER A 34 -1.35 -10.79 -5.56
N ALA A 35 -0.60 -11.63 -6.29
CA ALA A 35 0.27 -12.64 -5.69
C ALA A 35 1.40 -11.99 -4.87
N ALA A 36 2.07 -10.97 -5.43
CA ALA A 36 3.13 -10.24 -4.73
C ALA A 36 2.59 -9.52 -3.47
N ASN A 37 1.43 -8.86 -3.59
CA ASN A 37 0.79 -8.19 -2.46
C ASN A 37 0.32 -9.18 -1.38
N LEU A 38 -0.15 -10.37 -1.74
CA LEU A 38 -0.54 -11.38 -0.76
C LEU A 38 0.66 -11.78 0.11
N VAL A 39 1.79 -12.08 -0.53
CA VAL A 39 3.03 -12.48 0.16
C VAL A 39 3.54 -11.32 1.03
N SER A 40 3.54 -10.09 0.51
CA SER A 40 3.99 -8.92 1.27
C SER A 40 3.08 -8.57 2.44
N ASN A 41 1.75 -8.67 2.28
CA ASN A 41 0.81 -8.49 3.39
C ASN A 41 1.04 -9.57 4.46
N ALA A 42 1.22 -10.83 4.06
CA ALA A 42 1.54 -11.90 5.01
C ALA A 42 2.84 -11.63 5.77
N GLY A 43 3.91 -11.23 5.07
CA GLY A 43 5.18 -10.83 5.68
C GLY A 43 5.01 -9.68 6.68
N THR A 44 4.24 -8.66 6.32
CA THR A 44 4.03 -7.47 7.15
C THR A 44 3.31 -7.82 8.44
N TRP A 45 2.23 -8.58 8.36
CA TRP A 45 1.47 -9.01 9.53
C TRP A 45 2.23 -10.01 10.38
N MET A 46 3.03 -10.88 9.76
CA MET A 46 3.94 -11.76 10.47
C MET A 46 4.97 -10.98 11.27
N GLN A 47 5.63 -9.99 10.65
CA GLN A 47 6.59 -9.11 11.31
C GLN A 47 5.92 -8.33 12.45
N LEU A 48 4.73 -7.77 12.24
CA LEU A 48 4.03 -6.99 13.26
C LEU A 48 3.71 -7.84 14.49
N THR A 49 3.25 -9.07 14.30
CA THR A 49 3.03 -10.01 15.41
C THR A 49 4.34 -10.37 16.11
N ALA A 50 5.41 -10.65 15.36
CA ALA A 50 6.72 -10.94 15.93
C ALA A 50 7.27 -9.75 16.75
N GLN A 51 7.09 -8.53 16.25
CA GLN A 51 7.47 -7.30 16.95
C GLN A 51 6.74 -7.17 18.30
N ASN A 52 5.43 -7.39 18.31
CA ASN A 52 4.63 -7.29 19.54
C ASN A 52 5.07 -8.31 20.59
N LEU A 53 5.32 -9.55 20.16
CA LEU A 53 5.86 -10.60 21.04
C LEU A 53 7.25 -10.25 21.56
N LEU A 54 8.11 -9.71 20.69
CA LEU A 54 9.48 -9.31 21.05
C LEU A 54 9.50 -8.17 22.08
N VAL A 55 8.68 -7.13 21.90
CA VAL A 55 8.56 -6.04 22.89
C VAL A 55 8.04 -6.59 24.22
N LEU A 56 7.03 -7.45 24.19
CA LEU A 56 6.49 -8.06 25.41
C LEU A 56 7.54 -8.92 26.11
N HIS A 57 8.33 -9.72 25.39
CA HIS A 57 9.39 -10.53 25.96
C HIS A 57 10.53 -9.68 26.54
N LEU A 58 10.90 -8.57 25.90
CA LEU A 58 11.98 -7.70 26.36
C LEU A 58 11.58 -6.83 27.56
N THR A 59 10.31 -6.45 27.67
CA THR A 59 9.84 -5.48 28.68
C THR A 59 8.96 -6.08 29.77
N GLY A 60 8.36 -7.24 29.53
CA GLY A 60 7.31 -7.83 30.38
C GLY A 60 6.02 -7.00 30.44
N SER A 61 5.86 -5.96 29.59
CA SER A 61 4.80 -4.96 29.73
C SER A 61 3.88 -4.88 28.51
N ALA A 62 2.59 -5.15 28.74
CA ALA A 62 1.54 -4.92 27.76
C ALA A 62 1.42 -3.42 27.40
N ALA A 63 1.68 -2.52 28.35
CA ALA A 63 1.67 -1.08 28.10
C ALA A 63 2.79 -0.66 27.13
N ALA A 64 4.00 -1.21 27.27
CA ALA A 64 5.10 -0.95 26.34
C ALA A 64 4.80 -1.48 24.93
N THR A 65 4.13 -2.63 24.84
CA THR A 65 3.67 -3.19 23.56
C THR A 65 2.64 -2.28 22.89
N GLY A 66 1.65 -1.79 23.65
CA GLY A 66 0.67 -0.82 23.16
C GLY A 66 1.30 0.50 22.70
N LEU A 67 2.33 0.97 23.42
CA LEU A 67 3.09 2.15 23.04
C LEU A 67 3.86 1.93 21.73
N SER A 68 4.48 0.76 21.54
CA SER A 68 5.16 0.41 20.28
C SER A 68 4.21 0.47 19.08
N LEU A 69 3.00 -0.09 19.22
CA LEU A 69 1.96 0.00 18.20
C LEU A 69 1.55 1.44 17.91
N SER A 70 1.40 2.24 18.95
CA SER A 70 1.02 3.65 18.84
C SER A 70 2.09 4.46 18.11
N VAL A 71 3.37 4.23 18.42
CA VAL A 71 4.51 4.88 17.75
C VAL A 71 4.59 4.50 16.28
N GLN A 72 4.30 3.25 15.93
CA GLN A 72 4.28 2.82 14.54
C GLN A 72 3.08 3.39 13.76
N ALA A 73 1.94 3.58 14.43
CA ALA A 73 0.74 4.17 13.81
C ALA A 73 0.76 5.70 13.74
N ALA A 74 1.48 6.37 14.65
CA ALA A 74 1.51 7.83 14.76
C ALA A 74 1.88 8.56 13.46
N PRO A 75 2.89 8.13 12.68
CA PRO A 75 3.19 8.77 11.40
C PRO A 75 2.00 8.78 10.43
N GLY A 76 1.24 7.68 10.38
CA GLY A 76 0.03 7.58 9.55
C GLY A 76 -1.03 8.60 9.92
N LEU A 77 -1.21 8.83 11.21
CA LEU A 77 -2.18 9.80 11.73
C LEU A 77 -1.74 11.25 11.50
N LEU A 78 -0.45 11.53 11.71
CA LEU A 78 0.09 12.89 11.62
C LEU A 78 0.34 13.34 10.17
N PHE A 79 0.80 12.41 9.33
CA PHE A 79 1.27 12.72 7.98
C PHE A 79 0.41 12.11 6.87
N GLY A 80 -0.69 11.41 7.18
CA GLY A 80 -1.52 10.74 6.16
C GLY A 80 -2.03 11.65 5.04
N VAL A 81 -2.44 12.88 5.37
CA VAL A 81 -2.89 13.88 4.38
C VAL A 81 -1.74 14.33 3.47
N LEU A 82 -0.54 14.48 4.03
CA LEU A 82 0.67 14.86 3.29
C LEU A 82 1.21 13.68 2.46
N GLY A 83 1.08 12.45 2.96
CA GLY A 83 1.46 11.24 2.23
C GLY A 83 0.66 11.09 0.94
N GLY A 84 -0.64 11.40 0.98
CA GLY A 84 -1.51 11.41 -0.22
C GLY A 84 -1.05 12.41 -1.28
N SER A 85 -0.71 13.64 -0.88
CA SER A 85 -0.27 14.67 -1.84
C SER A 85 1.08 14.34 -2.50
N VAL A 86 1.97 13.64 -1.79
CA VAL A 86 3.23 13.12 -2.36
C VAL A 86 2.94 12.08 -3.44
N VAL A 87 2.01 11.16 -3.20
CA VAL A 87 1.65 10.13 -4.19
C VAL A 87 0.98 10.73 -5.43
N ASP A 88 0.23 11.82 -5.26
CA ASP A 88 -0.40 12.52 -6.38
C ASP A 88 0.60 13.33 -7.22
N ALA A 89 1.70 13.80 -6.62
CA ALA A 89 2.72 14.61 -7.29
C ALA A 89 3.79 13.77 -8.03
N TRP A 90 4.00 12.52 -7.62
CA TRP A 90 5.09 11.67 -8.13
C TRP A 90 4.57 10.47 -8.94
N PRO A 91 5.38 9.91 -9.86
CA PRO A 91 4.98 8.71 -10.59
C PRO A 91 4.75 7.54 -9.62
N ARG A 92 3.52 7.02 -9.58
CA ARG A 92 3.08 5.94 -8.66
C ARG A 92 4.03 4.73 -8.63
N ARG A 93 4.56 4.34 -9.79
CA ARG A 93 5.56 3.26 -9.91
C ARG A 93 6.84 3.58 -9.16
N LEU A 94 7.39 4.77 -9.36
CA LEU A 94 8.62 5.19 -8.72
C LEU A 94 8.40 5.28 -7.20
N THR A 95 7.31 5.90 -6.79
CA THR A 95 6.95 6.04 -5.38
C THR A 95 6.83 4.67 -4.70
N ALA A 96 6.08 3.74 -5.29
CA ALA A 96 5.92 2.38 -4.76
C ALA A 96 7.24 1.60 -4.75
N THR A 97 8.06 1.65 -5.81
CA THR A 97 9.34 0.93 -5.83
C THR A 97 10.29 1.46 -4.75
N VAL A 98 10.39 2.78 -4.58
CA VAL A 98 11.27 3.40 -3.58
C VAL A 98 10.78 3.10 -2.16
N SER A 99 9.47 3.22 -1.89
CA SER A 99 8.92 2.92 -0.57
C SER A 99 9.11 1.45 -0.19
N GLN A 100 8.87 0.52 -1.12
CA GLN A 100 9.12 -0.91 -0.92
C GLN A 100 10.59 -1.20 -0.64
N ALA A 101 11.52 -0.57 -1.36
CA ALA A 101 12.96 -0.72 -1.10
C ALA A 101 13.37 -0.18 0.28
N LEU A 102 12.81 0.96 0.71
CA LEU A 102 13.03 1.52 2.04
C LEU A 102 12.47 0.61 3.14
N LEU A 103 11.26 0.09 2.97
CA LEU A 103 10.66 -0.87 3.90
C LEU A 103 11.48 -2.16 3.98
N ALA A 104 11.98 -2.66 2.85
CA ALA A 104 12.89 -3.81 2.83
C ALA A 104 14.17 -3.54 3.60
N LEU A 105 14.81 -2.38 3.38
CA LEU A 105 16.02 -1.97 4.08
C LEU A 105 15.80 -1.90 5.59
N VAL A 106 14.71 -1.28 6.04
CA VAL A 106 14.35 -1.21 7.47
C VAL A 106 14.08 -2.60 8.04
N GLY A 107 13.40 -3.47 7.28
CA GLY A 107 13.18 -4.88 7.64
C GLY A 107 14.50 -5.63 7.83
N PHE A 108 15.44 -5.54 6.89
CA PHE A 108 16.74 -6.20 6.99
C PHE A 108 17.62 -5.61 8.10
N LEU A 109 17.60 -4.30 8.29
CA LEU A 109 18.33 -3.65 9.38
C LEU A 109 17.80 -4.14 10.74
N THR A 110 16.47 -4.20 10.89
CA THR A 110 15.86 -4.73 12.12
C THR A 110 16.21 -6.20 12.32
N ALA A 111 16.14 -7.02 11.26
CA ALA A 111 16.54 -8.42 11.30
C ALA A 111 18.00 -8.58 11.75
N ALA A 112 18.93 -7.81 11.18
CA ALA A 112 20.34 -7.85 11.53
C ALA A 112 20.55 -7.54 13.01
N LEU A 113 19.92 -6.48 13.53
CA LEU A 113 20.00 -6.11 14.95
C LEU A 113 19.42 -7.17 15.88
N VAL A 114 18.32 -7.85 15.48
CA VAL A 114 17.75 -8.96 16.24
C VAL A 114 18.72 -10.15 16.26
N LEU A 115 19.26 -10.52 15.11
CA LEU A 115 20.13 -11.69 14.96
C LEU A 115 21.50 -11.50 15.62
N THR A 116 22.02 -10.27 15.68
CA THR A 116 23.27 -9.94 16.40
C THR A 116 23.05 -9.69 17.89
N GLY A 117 21.80 -9.71 18.39
CA GLY A 117 21.47 -9.43 19.78
C GLY A 117 21.67 -7.97 20.20
N GLN A 118 21.81 -7.05 19.25
CA GLN A 118 22.04 -5.62 19.49
C GLN A 118 20.75 -4.80 19.53
N LEU A 119 19.60 -5.42 19.25
CA LEU A 119 18.32 -4.73 19.25
C LEU A 119 17.91 -4.34 20.68
N THR A 120 17.62 -3.05 20.86
CA THR A 120 17.01 -2.50 22.07
C THR A 120 15.61 -1.98 21.79
N VAL A 121 14.77 -1.85 22.82
CA VAL A 121 13.39 -1.37 22.69
C VAL A 121 13.31 0.04 22.06
N PRO A 122 14.13 1.03 22.45
CA PRO A 122 14.11 2.35 21.81
C PRO A 122 14.46 2.30 20.31
N VAL A 123 15.46 1.48 19.93
CA VAL A 123 15.84 1.31 18.52
C VAL A 123 14.71 0.65 17.73
N LEU A 124 14.06 -0.36 18.31
CA LEU A 124 12.89 -1.00 17.71
C LEU A 124 11.72 -0.02 17.50
N MET A 125 11.45 0.84 18.48
CA MET A 125 10.41 1.87 18.38
C MET A 125 10.75 2.91 17.30
N ALA A 126 12.01 3.34 17.20
CA ALA A 126 12.47 4.25 16.17
C ALA A 126 12.32 3.65 14.75
N LEU A 127 12.77 2.40 14.56
CA LEU A 127 12.60 1.68 13.29
C LEU A 127 11.11 1.44 12.96
N GLY A 128 10.29 1.19 13.98
CA GLY A 128 8.83 1.13 13.86
C GLY A 128 8.24 2.46 13.38
N ALA A 129 8.66 3.59 13.93
CA ALA A 129 8.23 4.91 13.48
C ALA A 129 8.64 5.19 12.02
N VAL A 130 9.86 4.84 11.63
CA VAL A 130 10.32 4.95 10.23
C VAL A 130 9.48 4.07 9.31
N THR A 131 9.20 2.83 9.71
CA THR A 131 8.33 1.92 8.96
C THR A 131 6.94 2.52 8.77
N GLY A 132 6.35 3.05 9.85
CA GLY A 132 5.06 3.73 9.81
C GLY A 132 5.05 4.92 8.86
N LEU A 133 6.11 5.74 8.90
CA LEU A 133 6.27 6.90 8.02
C LEU A 133 6.32 6.50 6.55
N VAL A 134 7.15 5.51 6.19
CA VAL A 134 7.23 5.04 4.80
C VAL A 134 5.90 4.41 4.36
N ALA A 135 5.25 3.65 5.25
CA ALA A 135 3.96 3.03 4.98
C ALA A 135 2.84 4.04 4.68
N THR A 136 2.92 5.27 5.20
CA THR A 136 1.95 6.34 4.90
C THR A 136 1.89 6.70 3.42
N VAL A 137 3.00 6.54 2.71
CA VAL A 137 3.13 6.82 1.27
C VAL A 137 2.98 5.53 0.47
N ASP A 138 3.54 4.43 0.96
CA ASP A 138 3.51 3.13 0.29
C ASP A 138 2.07 2.62 0.07
N ALA A 139 1.24 2.64 1.12
CA ALA A 139 -0.11 2.10 1.04
C ALA A 139 -0.96 2.77 -0.06
N PRO A 140 -1.08 4.11 -0.15
CA PRO A 140 -1.79 4.76 -1.24
C PRO A 140 -1.11 4.56 -2.61
N ALA A 141 0.23 4.57 -2.69
CA ALA A 141 0.94 4.35 -3.95
C ALA A 141 0.66 2.95 -4.54
N CYS A 142 0.75 1.91 -3.71
CA CYS A 142 0.45 0.53 -4.08
C CYS A 142 -1.03 0.35 -4.46
N ALA A 143 -1.95 0.94 -3.71
CA ALA A 143 -3.38 0.87 -4.02
C ALA A 143 -3.69 1.49 -5.40
N LEU A 144 -3.13 2.65 -5.70
CA LEU A 144 -3.31 3.32 -6.99
C LEU A 144 -2.61 2.56 -8.13
N LEU A 145 -1.40 2.06 -7.90
CA LEU A 145 -0.68 1.26 -8.90
C LEU A 145 -1.47 0.01 -9.29
N GLY A 146 -2.11 -0.67 -8.34
CA GLY A 146 -2.98 -1.82 -8.62
C GLY A 146 -4.18 -1.46 -9.50
N ASN A 147 -4.79 -0.30 -9.26
CA ASN A 147 -5.92 0.19 -10.06
C ASN A 147 -5.51 0.52 -11.50
N ASP A 148 -4.27 0.96 -11.73
CA ASP A 148 -3.75 1.26 -13.07
C ASP A 148 -3.51 -0.01 -13.93
N LEU A 149 -3.59 -1.21 -13.34
CA LEU A 149 -3.41 -2.49 -14.05
C LEU A 149 -4.69 -3.01 -14.70
N VAL A 150 -5.83 -2.37 -14.43
CA VAL A 150 -7.14 -2.79 -14.93
C VAL A 150 -7.82 -1.64 -15.68
N PRO A 151 -8.72 -1.92 -16.63
CA PRO A 151 -9.50 -0.88 -17.28
C PRO A 151 -10.45 -0.23 -16.25
N PRO A 152 -10.89 1.03 -16.46
CA PRO A 152 -11.72 1.78 -15.51
C PRO A 152 -12.99 1.05 -15.05
N LYS A 153 -13.58 0.22 -15.92
CA LYS A 153 -14.76 -0.62 -15.65
C LYS A 153 -14.52 -1.72 -14.61
N ASP A 154 -13.28 -2.13 -14.39
CA ASP A 154 -12.90 -3.22 -13.49
C ASP A 154 -12.18 -2.69 -12.21
N VAL A 155 -12.01 -1.37 -12.05
CA VAL A 155 -11.42 -0.76 -10.84
C VAL A 155 -12.20 -1.11 -9.54
N PRO A 156 -13.54 -1.15 -9.52
CA PRO A 156 -14.26 -1.62 -8.34
C PRO A 156 -13.90 -3.07 -7.95
N SER A 157 -13.64 -3.92 -8.96
CA SER A 157 -13.19 -5.30 -8.75
C SER A 157 -11.75 -5.37 -8.24
N SER A 158 -10.83 -4.50 -8.71
CA SER A 158 -9.46 -4.45 -8.19
C SER A 158 -9.41 -4.01 -6.71
N ILE A 159 -10.23 -3.04 -6.33
CA ILE A 159 -10.35 -2.61 -4.93
C ILE A 159 -10.87 -3.74 -4.05
N ALA A 160 -11.93 -4.44 -4.50
CA ALA A 160 -12.47 -5.58 -3.78
C ALA A 160 -11.46 -6.72 -3.63
N LEU A 161 -10.70 -7.01 -4.70
CA LEU A 161 -9.63 -8.00 -4.69
C LEU A 161 -8.49 -7.61 -3.74
N GLY A 162 -8.09 -6.33 -3.73
CA GLY A 162 -7.10 -5.82 -2.79
C GLY A 162 -7.51 -6.08 -1.34
N SER A 163 -8.78 -5.81 -0.98
CA SER A 163 -9.30 -6.10 0.35
C SER A 163 -9.24 -7.59 0.72
N VAL A 164 -9.59 -8.48 -0.23
CA VAL A 164 -9.48 -9.93 -0.04
C VAL A 164 -8.02 -10.35 0.16
N VAL A 165 -7.10 -9.85 -0.66
CA VAL A 165 -5.66 -10.13 -0.58
C VAL A 165 -5.09 -9.67 0.77
N SER A 166 -5.37 -8.43 1.18
CA SER A 166 -4.89 -7.90 2.46
C SER A 166 -5.50 -8.61 3.66
N GLY A 167 -6.78 -8.99 3.59
CA GLY A 167 -7.44 -9.77 4.63
C GLY A 167 -6.84 -11.17 4.77
N ALA A 168 -6.66 -11.88 3.65
CA ALA A 168 -6.04 -13.21 3.62
C ALA A 168 -4.58 -13.15 4.10
N GLY A 169 -3.81 -12.18 3.62
CA GLY A 169 -2.43 -11.95 4.04
C GLY A 169 -2.35 -11.66 5.54
N ARG A 170 -3.26 -10.85 6.08
CA ARG A 170 -3.33 -10.60 7.52
C ARG A 170 -3.52 -11.86 8.34
N VAL A 171 -4.56 -12.64 8.03
CA VAL A 171 -4.85 -13.88 8.76
C VAL A 171 -3.73 -14.89 8.62
N GLY A 172 -3.19 -15.07 7.42
CA GLY A 172 -2.08 -15.99 7.16
C GLY A 172 -0.79 -15.55 7.86
N GLY A 173 -0.44 -14.27 7.76
CA GLY A 173 0.76 -13.70 8.36
C GLY A 173 0.76 -13.79 9.88
N THR A 174 -0.34 -13.42 10.54
CA THR A 174 -0.43 -13.51 12.00
C THR A 174 -0.37 -14.96 12.49
N ALA A 175 -0.98 -15.90 11.77
CA ALA A 175 -0.89 -17.33 12.09
C ALA A 175 0.55 -17.88 11.92
N LEU A 176 1.21 -17.51 10.83
CA LEU A 176 2.59 -17.93 10.54
C LEU A 176 3.60 -17.34 11.55
N ALA A 177 3.32 -16.17 12.13
CA ALA A 177 4.20 -15.55 13.11
C ALA A 177 4.50 -16.45 14.30
N GLY A 178 3.49 -17.12 14.87
CA GLY A 178 3.70 -18.02 16.00
C GLY A 178 4.67 -19.14 15.65
N VAL A 179 4.46 -19.82 14.51
CA VAL A 179 5.31 -20.93 14.05
C VAL A 179 6.73 -20.43 13.77
N VAL A 180 6.86 -19.35 13.00
CA VAL A 180 8.16 -18.83 12.57
C VAL A 180 8.99 -18.32 13.75
N VAL A 181 8.36 -17.56 14.65
CA VAL A 181 9.03 -17.02 15.85
C VAL A 181 9.43 -18.14 16.80
N SER A 182 8.59 -19.18 16.98
CA SER A 182 8.93 -20.29 17.86
C SER A 182 10.09 -21.15 17.35
N TRP A 183 10.25 -21.31 16.03
CA TRP A 183 11.26 -22.22 15.46
C TRP A 183 12.55 -21.50 15.04
N TRP A 184 12.44 -20.32 14.42
CA TRP A 184 13.58 -19.56 13.88
C TRP A 184 13.81 -18.22 14.59
N GLY A 185 12.99 -17.90 15.59
CA GLY A 185 13.09 -16.65 16.32
C GLY A 185 12.50 -15.44 15.58
N PRO A 186 12.41 -14.28 16.25
CA PRO A 186 11.79 -13.08 15.70
C PRO A 186 12.55 -12.50 14.50
N GLY A 187 13.87 -12.70 14.41
CA GLY A 187 14.69 -12.19 13.30
C GLY A 187 14.24 -12.74 11.94
N ALA A 188 13.81 -14.01 11.89
CA ALA A 188 13.35 -14.65 10.66
C ALA A 188 12.09 -13.96 10.09
N ALA A 189 11.19 -13.46 10.94
CA ALA A 189 10.00 -12.73 10.50
C ALA A 189 10.37 -11.41 9.81
N TYR A 190 11.37 -10.69 10.32
CA TYR A 190 11.88 -9.47 9.70
C TYR A 190 12.61 -9.74 8.37
N VAL A 191 13.43 -10.80 8.29
CA VAL A 191 14.07 -11.21 7.02
C VAL A 191 13.02 -11.54 5.98
N ALA A 192 12.05 -12.39 6.33
CA ALA A 192 10.98 -12.79 5.42
C ALA A 192 10.19 -11.59 4.91
N ASN A 193 9.87 -10.62 5.79
CA ASN A 193 9.18 -9.42 5.35
C ASN A 193 10.05 -8.53 4.45
N GLY A 194 11.33 -8.36 4.77
CA GLY A 194 12.28 -7.62 3.93
C GLY A 194 12.41 -8.21 2.52
N VAL A 195 12.50 -9.54 2.42
CA VAL A 195 12.50 -10.26 1.14
C VAL A 195 11.18 -10.05 0.39
N SER A 196 10.05 -10.06 1.09
CA SER A 196 8.73 -9.86 0.47
C SER A 196 8.59 -8.48 -0.16
N PHE A 197 9.09 -7.43 0.50
CA PHE A 197 9.09 -6.08 -0.04
C PHE A 197 10.04 -5.94 -1.24
N LEU A 198 11.23 -6.58 -1.20
CA LEU A 198 12.10 -6.64 -2.37
C LEU A 198 11.44 -7.36 -3.55
N ALA A 199 10.72 -8.46 -3.30
CA ALA A 199 10.01 -9.19 -4.34
C ALA A 199 8.93 -8.33 -5.00
N VAL A 200 8.17 -7.56 -4.22
CA VAL A 200 7.20 -6.58 -4.76
C VAL A 200 7.91 -5.52 -5.59
N ALA A 201 8.98 -4.90 -5.04
CA ALA A 201 9.77 -3.90 -5.75
C ALA A 201 10.32 -4.42 -7.09
N ALA A 202 10.75 -5.69 -7.14
CA ALA A 202 11.24 -6.34 -8.34
C ALA A 202 10.14 -6.64 -9.37
N VAL A 203 8.89 -6.86 -8.94
CA VAL A 203 7.75 -7.10 -9.84
C VAL A 203 7.25 -5.80 -10.49
N ILE A 204 7.31 -4.66 -9.80
CA ILE A 204 6.76 -3.37 -10.27
C ILE A 204 7.22 -2.97 -11.70
N PRO A 205 8.53 -3.05 -12.05
CA PRO A 205 9.01 -2.72 -13.40
C PRO A 205 8.35 -3.54 -14.52
N PHE A 206 7.99 -4.80 -14.24
CA PHE A 206 7.41 -5.72 -15.22
C PHE A 206 5.89 -5.56 -15.39
N LEU A 207 5.24 -4.86 -14.45
CA LEU A 207 3.84 -4.52 -14.61
C LEU A 207 3.67 -3.64 -15.85
N ARG A 208 2.59 -3.80 -16.59
CA ARG A 208 2.23 -2.92 -17.72
C ARG A 208 0.95 -2.19 -17.35
N PRO A 209 0.94 -0.84 -17.25
CA PRO A 209 -0.30 -0.11 -16.99
C PRO A 209 -1.26 -0.34 -18.14
N HIS A 210 -2.56 -0.41 -17.84
CA HIS A 210 -3.56 -0.50 -18.88
C HIS A 210 -3.62 0.83 -19.65
N PRO A 211 -3.58 0.87 -20.99
CA PRO A 211 -3.53 2.12 -21.77
C PRO A 211 -4.63 3.13 -21.40
N ALA A 212 -5.84 2.64 -21.14
CA ALA A 212 -6.99 3.45 -20.71
C ALA A 212 -6.83 4.13 -19.33
N ALA A 213 -5.89 3.70 -18.48
CA ALA A 213 -5.60 4.36 -17.21
C ALA A 213 -4.76 5.64 -17.39
N ALA A 214 -3.95 5.70 -18.45
CA ALA A 214 -3.15 6.88 -18.78
C ALA A 214 -4.00 8.08 -19.24
N GLU A 215 -5.17 7.81 -19.84
CA GLU A 215 -6.10 8.84 -20.34
C GLU A 215 -6.88 9.55 -19.22
N GLN A 216 -6.87 9.00 -18.00
CA GLN A 216 -7.54 9.57 -16.82
C GLN A 216 -6.59 10.35 -15.90
N ALA A 217 -5.28 10.38 -16.18
CA ALA A 217 -4.36 11.31 -15.52
C ALA A 217 -4.75 12.76 -15.92
N PRO A 218 -4.96 13.65 -14.95
CA PRO A 218 -6.12 14.53 -14.96
C PRO A 218 -6.08 15.67 -15.98
N ALA A 219 -7.26 15.94 -16.54
CA ALA A 219 -7.70 17.19 -17.17
C ALA A 219 -7.64 18.45 -16.26
N SER A 220 -6.84 18.42 -15.18
CA SER A 220 -6.58 19.56 -14.30
C SER A 220 -5.62 20.58 -14.91
N ARG A 221 -4.88 20.22 -15.97
CA ARG A 221 -4.12 21.19 -16.77
C ARG A 221 -4.99 22.09 -17.64
N THR A 222 -6.13 21.60 -18.12
CA THR A 222 -6.97 22.33 -19.10
C THR A 222 -7.93 23.34 -18.48
N VAL A 223 -8.23 23.23 -17.17
CA VAL A 223 -9.05 24.24 -16.47
C VAL A 223 -8.22 25.47 -16.10
N ARG A 224 -6.91 25.35 -15.85
CA ARG A 224 -6.03 26.49 -15.53
C ARG A 224 -5.78 27.42 -16.73
N GLU A 225 -5.90 26.91 -17.96
CA GLU A 225 -5.78 27.73 -19.18
C GLU A 225 -7.07 28.46 -19.56
N ARG A 226 -8.25 27.99 -19.12
CA ARG A 226 -9.53 28.62 -19.47
C ARG A 226 -9.96 29.78 -18.56
N THR A 227 -9.28 29.97 -17.43
CA THR A 227 -9.57 31.06 -16.48
C THR A 227 -8.59 32.23 -16.58
N ALA A 228 -7.69 32.25 -17.57
CA ALA A 228 -6.92 33.45 -17.86
C ALA A 228 -7.88 34.54 -18.36
N PRO A 229 -7.95 35.72 -17.71
CA PRO A 229 -8.78 36.81 -18.20
C PRO A 229 -8.27 37.23 -19.57
N ARG A 230 -9.13 37.14 -20.60
CA ARG A 230 -8.91 37.81 -21.88
C ARG A 230 -8.78 39.30 -21.57
N THR A 231 -7.56 39.80 -21.53
CA THR A 231 -7.28 41.23 -21.53
C THR A 231 -7.97 41.83 -22.76
N ALA A 232 -8.98 42.66 -22.51
CA ALA A 232 -9.58 43.50 -23.53
C ALA A 232 -8.49 44.44 -24.06
N GLY A 233 -8.28 44.42 -25.38
CA GLY A 233 -7.33 45.31 -26.04
C GLY A 233 -7.80 46.77 -26.01
N PRO A 234 -6.88 47.73 -26.07
CA PRO A 234 -7.21 49.15 -26.03
C PRO A 234 -7.80 49.60 -27.38
N ALA A 235 -8.86 50.42 -27.31
CA ALA A 235 -9.38 51.22 -28.41
C ALA A 235 -9.32 52.68 -28.00
#